data_AF-A0A0G1GR16-F1
#
_entry.id   AF-A0A0G1GR16-F1
#
_cell.length_a   1.000
_cell.length_b   1.000
_cell.length_c   1.000
_cell.angle_alpha   90.00
_cell.angle_beta   90.00
_cell.angle_gamma   90.00
#
_symmetry.space_group_name_H-M   'P 1'
#
loop_
_entity.id
_entity.type
_entity.pdbx_description
1 polymer ?
#
loop_
_entity_poly.entity_id
_entity_poly.type
_entity_poly.pdbx_seq_one_letter_code
_entity_poly.pdbx_strand_id
1 'polypeptide(L)'
;MIGSNELKPGVFFIYEDQPYQVLETHHLKMQQRRPVVQTKMKNVLNGKLYERNFAQSDLFELADIERQNVKFLYAHRDEYWFSEENSPAKRFQLSEAVIGDSVKFLKPNTICQALLFN
;
A
#
# COMPACT_ATOMS: atom_id res chain seq x y z
N MET A 1 9.89 -11.30 10.72
CA MET A 1 9.13 -12.03 9.69
C MET A 1 7.82 -12.50 10.29
N ILE A 2 6.75 -12.53 9.51
CA ILE A 2 5.41 -12.98 9.89
C ILE A 2 5.01 -14.20 9.06
N GLY A 3 4.23 -15.11 9.63
CA GLY A 3 3.70 -16.26 8.89
C GLY A 3 2.46 -15.91 8.06
N SER A 4 2.10 -16.78 7.11
CA SER A 4 0.91 -16.59 6.26
C SER A 4 -0.41 -16.43 7.05
N ASN A 5 -0.52 -17.03 8.25
CA ASN A 5 -1.69 -16.90 9.13
C ASN A 5 -1.78 -15.51 9.80
N GLU A 6 -0.68 -14.76 9.83
CA GLU A 6 -0.61 -13.40 10.39
C GLU A 6 -0.92 -12.33 9.35
N LEU A 7 -1.06 -12.71 8.06
CA LEU A 7 -1.55 -11.84 7.00
C LEU A 7 -3.03 -11.54 7.23
N LYS A 8 -3.31 -10.54 8.06
CA LYS A 8 -4.65 -10.04 8.33
C LYS A 8 -4.91 -8.77 7.52
N PRO A 9 -6.19 -8.43 7.23
CA PRO A 9 -6.55 -7.16 6.62
C PRO A 9 -5.85 -5.97 7.28
N GLY A 10 -5.20 -5.14 6.49
CA GLY A 10 -4.46 -3.96 6.93
C GLY A 10 -2.96 -4.17 7.21
N VAL A 11 -2.47 -5.41 7.22
CA VAL A 11 -1.03 -5.69 7.35
C VAL A 11 -0.30 -5.31 6.06
N PHE A 12 0.85 -4.66 6.22
CA PHE A 12 1.77 -4.36 5.12
C PHE A 12 2.96 -5.32 5.17
N PHE A 13 3.27 -5.96 4.05
CA PHE A 13 4.34 -6.95 3.95
C PHE A 13 5.06 -6.84 2.61
N ILE A 14 6.30 -7.34 2.58
CA ILE A 14 7.11 -7.39 1.37
C ILE A 14 6.88 -8.73 0.67
N TYR A 15 6.58 -8.66 -0.61
CA TYR A 15 6.45 -9.82 -1.50
C TYR A 15 7.04 -9.47 -2.85
N GLU A 16 7.93 -10.32 -3.38
CA GLU A 16 8.66 -10.07 -4.63
C GLU A 16 9.32 -8.67 -4.66
N ASP A 17 9.99 -8.30 -3.55
CA ASP A 17 10.69 -7.02 -3.36
C ASP A 17 9.78 -5.76 -3.47
N GLN A 18 8.47 -5.93 -3.30
CA GLN A 18 7.51 -4.83 -3.35
C GLN A 18 6.59 -4.83 -2.13
N PRO A 19 6.16 -3.65 -1.64
CA PRO A 19 5.23 -3.54 -0.53
C PRO A 19 3.79 -3.82 -0.96
N TYR A 20 3.14 -4.73 -0.24
CA TYR A 20 1.73 -5.08 -0.41
C TYR A 20 0.95 -4.85 0.87
N GLN A 21 -0.27 -4.35 0.73
CA GLN A 21 -1.26 -4.28 1.79
C GLN A 21 -2.25 -5.45 1.64
N VAL A 22 -2.42 -6.22 2.71
CA VAL A 22 -3.46 -7.25 2.78
C VAL A 22 -4.83 -6.58 2.84
N LEU A 23 -5.72 -6.95 1.92
CA LEU A 23 -7.12 -6.51 1.94
C LEU A 23 -8.02 -7.55 2.58
N GLU A 24 -7.85 -8.81 2.20
CA GLU A 24 -8.70 -9.91 2.65
C GLU A 24 -7.92 -11.23 2.63
N THR A 25 -8.25 -12.12 3.55
CA THR A 25 -7.68 -13.48 3.59
C THR A 25 -8.73 -14.55 3.80
N HIS A 26 -8.56 -15.67 3.10
CA HIS A 26 -9.42 -16.84 3.18
C HIS A 26 -8.59 -18.09 3.46
N HIS A 27 -8.98 -18.83 4.50
CA HIS A 27 -8.32 -20.07 4.86
C HIS A 27 -8.96 -21.23 4.07
N LEU A 28 -8.28 -21.68 3.02
CA LEU A 28 -8.74 -22.77 2.18
C LEU A 28 -8.22 -24.10 2.76
N LYS A 29 -9.14 -24.92 3.25
CA LYS A 29 -8.87 -26.32 3.61
C LYS A 29 -9.31 -27.21 2.46
N MET A 30 -8.36 -27.81 1.75
CA MET A 30 -8.65 -28.81 0.70
C MET A 30 -8.53 -30.22 1.29
N GLN A 31 -9.50 -31.11 1.04
CA GLN A 31 -9.55 -32.46 1.65
C GLN A 31 -8.30 -33.32 1.43
N GLN A 32 -7.53 -33.12 0.35
CA GLN A 32 -6.34 -33.89 0.01
C GLN A 32 -5.04 -33.06 -0.09
N ARG A 33 -5.06 -31.76 0.22
CA ARG A 33 -3.88 -30.88 0.09
C ARG A 33 -3.62 -30.13 1.40
N ARG A 34 -2.38 -29.67 1.56
CA ARG A 34 -2.00 -28.81 2.68
C ARG A 34 -2.88 -27.55 2.68
N PRO A 35 -3.35 -27.07 3.85
CA PRO A 35 -4.11 -25.83 3.94
C PRO A 35 -3.31 -24.66 3.36
N VAL A 36 -3.99 -23.79 2.63
CA VAL A 36 -3.41 -22.56 2.07
C VAL A 36 -4.23 -21.35 2.49
N VAL A 37 -3.58 -20.20 2.58
CA VAL A 37 -4.22 -18.91 2.82
C VAL A 37 -4.28 -18.18 1.48
N GLN A 38 -5.49 -17.99 0.96
CA GLN A 38 -5.73 -17.13 -0.20
C GLN A 38 -5.78 -15.69 0.29
N THR A 39 -4.84 -14.89 -0.16
CA THR A 39 -4.68 -13.50 0.24
C THR A 39 -4.93 -12.60 -0.96
N LYS A 40 -5.94 -11.74 -0.81
CA LYS A 40 -6.17 -10.61 -1.69
C LYS A 40 -5.39 -9.42 -1.16
N MET A 41 -4.49 -8.89 -1.97
CA MET A 41 -3.54 -7.85 -1.59
C MET A 41 -3.52 -6.75 -2.63
N LYS A 42 -3.17 -5.54 -2.20
CA LYS A 42 -2.99 -4.37 -3.05
C LYS A 42 -1.54 -3.94 -2.99
N ASN A 43 -0.91 -3.79 -4.14
CA ASN A 43 0.42 -3.23 -4.23
C ASN A 43 0.37 -1.74 -3.85
N VAL A 44 1.23 -1.32 -2.92
CA VAL A 44 1.22 0.05 -2.38
C VAL A 44 1.76 1.05 -3.39
N LEU A 45 2.69 0.64 -4.27
CA LEU A 45 3.36 1.53 -5.22
C LEU A 45 2.48 1.88 -6.44
N ASN A 46 1.77 0.89 -6.98
CA ASN A 46 1.00 1.04 -8.21
C ASN A 46 -0.51 0.86 -8.04
N GLY A 47 -0.97 0.54 -6.83
CA GLY A 47 -2.37 0.35 -6.50
C GLY A 47 -3.06 -0.87 -7.13
N LYS A 48 -2.33 -1.76 -7.83
CA LYS A 48 -2.90 -2.95 -8.46
C LYS A 48 -3.30 -3.99 -7.42
N LEU A 49 -4.40 -4.68 -7.71
CA LEU A 49 -4.92 -5.78 -6.90
C LEU A 49 -4.35 -7.10 -7.39
N TYR A 50 -3.90 -7.93 -6.44
CA TYR A 50 -3.38 -9.26 -6.67
C TYR A 50 -4.04 -10.24 -5.73
N GLU A 51 -4.13 -11.49 -6.17
CA GLU A 51 -4.66 -12.58 -5.38
C GLU A 51 -3.69 -13.76 -5.47
N ARG A 52 -3.21 -14.20 -4.32
CA ARG A 52 -2.19 -15.25 -4.22
C ARG A 52 -2.51 -16.22 -3.09
N ASN A 53 -2.11 -17.47 -3.28
CA ASN A 53 -2.25 -18.52 -2.28
C ASN A 53 -0.88 -18.76 -1.64
N PHE A 54 -0.82 -18.63 -0.31
CA PHE A 54 0.38 -18.85 0.48
C PHE A 54 0.24 -20.13 1.31
N ALA A 55 1.33 -20.89 1.39
CA ALA A 55 1.41 -22.03 2.29
C ALA A 55 1.65 -21.55 3.73
N GLN A 56 1.25 -22.34 4.72
CA GLN A 56 1.52 -22.02 6.13
C GLN A 56 3.00 -21.91 6.50
N SER A 57 3.89 -22.50 5.71
CA SER A 57 5.34 -22.39 5.89
C SER A 57 5.94 -21.10 5.33
N ASP A 58 5.17 -20.31 4.57
CA ASP A 58 5.69 -19.10 3.96
C ASP A 58 5.85 -18.00 5.02
N LEU A 59 7.01 -17.37 5.00
CA LEU A 59 7.40 -16.28 5.88
C LEU A 59 7.58 -15.01 5.06
N PHE A 60 7.04 -13.92 5.58
CA PHE A 60 7.07 -12.61 4.93
C PHE A 60 7.74 -11.58 5.83
N GLU A 61 8.40 -10.61 5.23
CA GLU A 61 8.91 -9.44 5.94
C GLU A 61 7.80 -8.40 6.06
N LEU A 62 7.78 -7.67 7.18
CA LEU A 62 6.87 -6.54 7.33
C LEU A 62 7.43 -5.38 6.51
N ALA A 63 6.56 -4.75 5.73
CA ALA A 63 6.94 -3.52 5.05
C ALA A 63 6.90 -2.37 6.06
N ASP A 64 7.97 -1.58 6.11
CA ASP A 64 8.05 -0.39 6.95
C ASP A 64 7.24 0.73 6.29
N ILE A 65 6.00 0.89 6.74
CA ILE A 65 5.05 1.86 6.19
C ILE A 65 4.72 2.89 7.26
N GLU A 66 5.12 4.14 7.01
CA GLU A 66 4.74 5.29 7.80
C GLU A 66 3.55 6.02 7.19
N ARG A 67 2.63 6.50 8.02
CA ARG A 67 1.50 7.31 7.57
C ARG A 67 1.76 8.76 7.92
N GLN A 68 1.67 9.63 6.93
CA GLN A 68 1.90 11.05 7.12
C GLN A 68 0.77 11.87 6.51
N ASN A 69 0.32 12.89 7.24
CA ASN A 69 -0.61 13.86 6.71
C ASN A 69 0.13 14.87 5.85
N VAL A 70 -0.38 15.04 4.63
CA VAL A 70 0.21 15.89 3.60
C VAL A 70 -0.87 16.78 3.02
N LYS A 71 -0.49 17.98 2.61
CA LYS A 71 -1.38 18.97 2.02
C LYS A 71 -1.09 19.08 0.54
N PHE A 72 -2.12 18.93 -0.29
CA PHE A 72 -1.99 19.16 -1.72
C PHE A 72 -1.90 20.67 -2.01
N LEU A 73 -0.89 21.08 -2.77
CA LEU A 73 -0.63 22.47 -3.11
C LEU A 73 -1.21 22.80 -4.49
N TYR A 74 -0.66 22.19 -5.54
CA TYR A 74 -1.07 22.40 -6.92
C TYR A 74 -0.57 21.27 -7.82
N ALA A 75 -1.15 21.18 -9.02
CA ALA A 75 -0.69 20.32 -10.10
C ALA A 75 -0.13 21.19 -11.23
N HIS A 76 0.97 20.77 -11.85
CA HIS A 76 1.52 21.43 -13.03
C HIS A 76 2.20 20.41 -13.95
N ARG A 77 1.73 20.31 -15.20
CA ARG A 77 2.32 19.44 -16.25
C ARG A 77 2.69 18.04 -15.74
N ASP A 78 1.72 17.36 -15.13
CA ASP A 78 1.81 15.99 -14.61
C ASP A 78 2.66 15.81 -13.33
N GLU A 79 3.13 16.91 -12.73
CA GLU A 79 3.71 16.93 -11.39
C GLU A 79 2.70 17.43 -10.37
N TYR A 80 2.52 16.65 -9.29
CA TYR A 80 1.63 16.99 -8.20
C TYR A 80 2.44 17.34 -6.97
N TRP A 81 2.28 18.59 -6.51
CA TRP A 81 3.04 19.13 -5.41
C TRP A 81 2.28 19.01 -4.09
N PHE A 82 2.99 18.49 -3.09
CA PHE A 82 2.48 18.32 -1.73
C PHE A 82 3.46 18.95 -0.74
N SER A 83 2.95 19.29 0.45
CA SER A 83 3.77 19.63 1.61
C SER A 83 3.36 18.80 2.82
N GLU A 84 4.25 18.61 3.78
CA GLU A 84 3.84 18.07 5.08
C GLU A 84 2.84 19.02 5.77
N GLU A 85 1.83 18.49 6.46
CA GLU A 85 0.85 19.31 7.19
C GLU A 85 1.52 20.21 8.25
N ASN A 86 2.43 19.63 9.02
CA ASN A 86 3.13 20.32 10.11
C ASN A 86 4.38 21.11 9.66
N SER A 87 4.77 21.01 8.39
CA SER A 87 6.00 21.62 7.88
C SER A 87 5.82 22.07 6.43
N PRO A 88 5.19 23.25 6.20
CA PRO A 88 4.91 23.77 4.86
C PRO A 88 6.17 24.04 4.00
N ALA A 89 7.33 24.14 4.64
CA ALA A 89 8.63 24.29 3.98
C ALA A 89 9.10 22.98 3.30
N LYS A 90 8.71 21.82 3.84
CA LYS A 90 9.04 20.52 3.27
C LYS A 90 8.03 20.17 2.18
N ARG A 91 8.41 20.49 0.95
CA ARG A 91 7.62 20.20 -0.24
C ARG A 91 8.24 19.04 -1.00
N PHE A 92 7.39 18.21 -1.57
CA PHE A 92 7.81 17.10 -2.41
C PHE A 92 6.81 16.95 -3.56
N GLN A 93 7.28 16.31 -4.63
CA GLN A 93 6.46 16.04 -5.80
C GLN A 93 6.16 14.55 -5.88
N LEU A 94 4.95 14.23 -6.33
CA LEU A 94 4.52 12.87 -6.65
C LEU A 94 4.09 12.82 -8.11
N SER A 95 4.37 11.70 -8.77
CA SER A 95 3.94 11.44 -10.14
C SER A 95 2.51 10.91 -10.18
N GLU A 96 1.83 11.10 -11.31
CA GLU A 96 0.49 10.55 -11.54
C GLU A 96 0.44 9.02 -11.34
N ALA A 97 1.53 8.32 -11.67
CA ALA A 97 1.63 6.87 -11.53
C ALA A 97 1.46 6.39 -10.06
N VAL A 98 1.85 7.20 -9.08
CA VAL A 98 1.76 6.87 -7.65
C VAL A 98 0.39 7.23 -7.08
N ILE A 99 -0.18 8.37 -7.50
CA ILE A 99 -1.47 8.87 -6.97
C ILE A 99 -2.67 8.20 -7.67
N GLY A 100 -2.48 7.80 -8.93
CA GLY A 100 -3.51 7.27 -9.81
C GLY A 100 -4.59 8.29 -10.18
N ASP A 101 -5.70 7.79 -10.71
CA ASP A 101 -6.81 8.63 -11.21
C ASP A 101 -7.47 9.53 -10.16
N SER A 102 -7.24 9.25 -8.87
CA SER A 102 -7.80 10.04 -7.76
C SER A 102 -7.35 11.51 -7.79
N VAL A 103 -6.21 11.77 -8.44
CA VAL A 103 -5.62 13.10 -8.54
C VAL A 103 -6.46 14.11 -9.31
N LYS A 104 -7.32 13.64 -10.22
CA LYS A 104 -8.24 14.49 -11.01
C LYS A 104 -9.32 15.15 -10.14
N PHE A 105 -9.54 14.63 -8.93
CA PHE A 105 -10.55 15.13 -7.99
C PHE A 105 -9.94 15.94 -6.84
N LEU A 106 -8.61 16.06 -6.79
CA LEU A 106 -7.90 16.76 -5.72
C LEU A 106 -8.00 18.28 -5.89
N LYS A 107 -8.54 18.94 -4.85
CA LYS A 107 -8.60 20.41 -4.78
C LYS A 107 -7.39 20.96 -4.02
N PRO A 108 -6.83 22.11 -4.44
CA PRO A 108 -5.79 22.79 -3.68
C PRO A 108 -6.16 22.96 -2.21
N ASN A 109 -5.18 22.87 -1.32
CA ASN A 109 -5.31 22.94 0.14
C ASN A 109 -6.03 21.76 0.81
N THR A 110 -6.29 20.66 0.10
CA THR A 110 -6.86 19.45 0.71
C THR A 110 -5.80 18.70 1.53
N ILE A 111 -6.16 18.26 2.73
CA ILE A 111 -5.33 17.38 3.56
C ILE A 111 -5.59 15.93 3.14
N CYS A 112 -4.52 15.19 2.90
CA CYS A 112 -4.52 13.80 2.48
C CYS A 112 -3.60 12.99 3.39
N GLN A 113 -3.82 11.68 3.44
CA GLN A 113 -2.90 10.76 4.09
C GLN A 113 -2.02 10.10 3.03
N ALA A 114 -0.71 10.33 3.13
CA ALA A 114 0.31 9.64 2.36
C ALA A 114 0.82 8.42 3.13
N LEU A 115 1.21 7.39 2.38
CA LEU A 115 1.96 6.25 2.89
C LEU A 115 3.41 6.40 2.42
N LEU A 116 4.35 6.50 3.35
CA LEU A 116 5.78 6.44 3.09
C LEU A 116 6.23 4.99 3.26
N PHE A 117 7.01 4.50 2.30
CA PHE A 117 7.69 3.20 2.37
C PHE A 117 9.19 3.46 2.33
N ASN A 118 9.92 2.97 3.35
CA ASN A 118 11.37 3.13 3.49
C ASN A 118 12.15 1.90 2.99
#